data_AF-A0A942C9G4-F1
#
_entry.id   AF-A0A942C9G4-F1
#
_cell.length_a   1.000
_cell.length_b   1.000
_cell.length_c   1.000
_cell.angle_alpha   90.00
_cell.angle_beta   90.00
_cell.angle_gamma   90.00
#
_symmetry.space_group_name_H-M   'P 1'
#
loop_
_entity.id
_entity.type
_entity.pdbx_description
1 polymer ?
#
loop_
_entity_poly.entity_id
_entity_poly.type
_entity_poly.pdbx_seq_one_letter_code
_entity_poly.pdbx_strand_id
1 'polypeptide(L)'
;MKVITISLLTITMFTLSVATHAQRPGGRAQKPGQQVSAPASDLKANRTTERNKSTGTHLTPAQQQNIQKLQADLAAIKQGSQVTAEQKQALKNDLLAMADGATRPDQALVQQLANDLAEAMADGSLDNKEKAQLTNDLYKVMNSANIPVEEVNQAIADAQEILTASGVSKSDVQTIAADLKAIATEAKNNAPNSGAKAAGFKGKFKRND
;
A
#
# COMPACT_ATOMS: atom_id res chain seq x y z
N MET A 1 27.81 -15.90 36.21
CA MET A 1 26.60 -16.68 36.52
C MET A 1 25.44 -16.04 35.77
N LYS A 2 24.87 -16.72 34.77
CA LYS A 2 23.73 -16.21 33.98
C LYS A 2 22.46 -16.84 34.55
N VAL A 3 21.54 -16.02 35.01
CA VAL A 3 20.26 -16.43 35.58
C VAL A 3 19.27 -16.60 34.43
N ILE A 4 18.69 -17.79 34.28
CA ILE A 4 17.69 -18.10 33.25
C ILE A 4 16.32 -17.95 33.91
N THR A 5 15.57 -16.91 33.52
CA THR A 5 14.21 -16.67 33.99
C THR A 5 13.24 -17.31 33.00
N ILE A 6 12.46 -18.29 33.45
CA ILE A 6 11.43 -18.98 32.67
C ILE A 6 10.10 -18.27 32.93
N SER A 7 9.57 -17.57 31.92
CA SER A 7 8.24 -16.95 31.98
C SER A 7 7.18 -17.91 31.44
N LEU A 8 6.16 -18.16 32.28
CA LEU A 8 4.99 -18.98 31.96
C LEU A 8 4.12 -18.33 30.88
N LEU A 9 3.69 -19.15 29.91
CA LEU A 9 2.76 -18.79 28.84
C LEU A 9 1.32 -19.09 29.30
N THR A 10 0.47 -18.06 29.38
CA THR A 10 -0.98 -18.21 29.58
C THR A 10 -1.70 -18.24 28.23
N ILE A 11 -2.43 -19.32 27.96
CA ILE A 11 -3.21 -19.52 26.74
C ILE A 11 -4.66 -19.10 27.03
N THR A 12 -5.10 -17.99 26.44
CA THR A 12 -6.51 -17.61 26.43
C THR A 12 -7.14 -18.04 25.11
N MET A 13 -8.00 -19.06 25.15
CA MET A 13 -8.83 -19.44 24.00
C MET A 13 -10.01 -18.48 23.85
N PHE A 14 -10.17 -17.91 22.66
CA PHE A 14 -11.36 -17.16 22.26
C PHE A 14 -12.14 -18.00 21.24
N THR A 15 -13.37 -18.38 21.60
CA THR A 15 -14.31 -19.09 20.72
C THR A 15 -15.11 -18.08 19.91
N LEU A 16 -15.11 -18.20 18.58
CA LEU A 16 -16.01 -17.45 17.69
C LEU A 16 -17.27 -18.26 17.39
N SER A 17 -18.43 -17.68 17.68
CA SER A 17 -19.74 -18.14 17.20
C SER A 17 -20.05 -17.51 15.84
N VAL A 18 -20.33 -18.32 14.83
CA VAL A 18 -20.82 -17.86 13.51
C VAL A 18 -22.35 -17.90 13.49
N ALA A 19 -22.98 -16.75 13.21
CA ALA A 19 -24.42 -16.64 12.98
C ALA A 19 -24.71 -16.87 11.48
N THR A 20 -25.42 -17.96 11.18
CA THR A 20 -25.98 -18.28 9.86
C THR A 20 -27.14 -17.34 9.52
N HIS A 21 -27.01 -16.55 8.46
CA HIS A 21 -28.12 -15.76 7.89
C HIS A 21 -28.98 -16.62 6.95
N ALA A 22 -30.26 -16.72 7.27
CA ALA A 22 -31.25 -17.53 6.56
C ALA A 22 -31.93 -16.77 5.40
N GLN A 23 -32.21 -17.56 4.37
CA GLN A 23 -33.02 -17.36 3.16
C GLN A 23 -34.32 -16.53 3.35
N ARG A 24 -34.61 -15.59 2.42
CA ARG A 24 -35.95 -14.99 2.23
C ARG A 24 -36.67 -15.66 1.06
N PRO A 25 -37.93 -16.10 1.21
CA PRO A 25 -38.82 -16.42 0.09
C PRO A 25 -40.04 -15.50 -0.01
N GLY A 26 -40.45 -15.20 -1.25
CA GLY A 26 -41.76 -14.66 -1.66
C GLY A 26 -41.97 -13.17 -1.36
N GLY A 27 -42.57 -12.33 -2.21
CA GLY A 27 -43.35 -12.52 -3.43
C GLY A 27 -44.40 -11.42 -3.45
N ARG A 28 -44.46 -10.57 -4.49
CA ARG A 28 -45.67 -9.81 -4.82
C ARG A 28 -45.63 -9.34 -6.28
N ALA A 29 -46.59 -9.84 -7.05
CA ALA A 29 -46.93 -9.38 -8.38
C ALA A 29 -47.73 -8.07 -8.30
N GLN A 30 -47.53 -7.17 -9.28
CA GLN A 30 -48.50 -6.15 -9.67
C GLN A 30 -48.39 -5.85 -11.18
N LYS A 31 -49.53 -5.46 -11.72
CA LYS A 31 -50.06 -5.63 -13.07
C LYS A 31 -49.61 -4.56 -14.09
N PRO A 32 -49.94 -4.75 -15.40
CA PRO A 32 -49.42 -3.97 -16.51
C PRO A 32 -50.25 -2.71 -16.85
N GLY A 33 -49.57 -1.76 -17.50
CA GLY A 33 -50.16 -0.79 -18.42
C GLY A 33 -50.32 0.63 -17.88
N GLN A 34 -49.37 1.52 -18.19
CA GLN A 34 -49.70 2.79 -18.82
C GLN A 34 -48.48 3.44 -19.47
N GLN A 35 -48.71 3.78 -20.73
CA GLN A 35 -47.81 4.30 -21.74
C GLN A 35 -47.88 5.83 -21.69
N VAL A 36 -46.73 6.50 -21.53
CA VAL A 36 -46.57 7.91 -21.96
C VAL A 36 -45.23 8.07 -22.66
N SER A 37 -45.34 8.50 -23.90
CA SER A 37 -44.33 8.68 -24.94
C SER A 37 -43.52 9.96 -24.72
N ALA A 38 -42.20 9.94 -24.92
CA ALA A 38 -41.36 11.02 -25.48
C ALA A 38 -39.92 10.48 -25.72
N PRO A 39 -39.08 11.09 -26.58
CA PRO A 39 -38.41 10.39 -27.67
C PRO A 39 -36.93 10.05 -27.41
N ALA A 40 -36.42 9.11 -28.19
CA ALA A 40 -35.01 8.85 -28.36
C ALA A 40 -34.32 10.03 -29.05
N SER A 41 -33.39 10.69 -28.36
CA SER A 41 -32.27 11.46 -28.90
C SER A 41 -31.21 11.51 -27.81
N ASP A 42 -29.94 11.48 -28.20
CA ASP A 42 -28.76 11.66 -27.34
C ASP A 42 -28.12 10.39 -26.75
N LEU A 43 -27.98 9.36 -27.59
CA LEU A 43 -26.88 8.40 -27.50
C LEU A 43 -25.64 8.95 -28.23
N LYS A 44 -24.98 9.98 -27.69
CA LYS A 44 -23.55 10.21 -27.98
C LYS A 44 -22.89 11.17 -27.01
N ALA A 45 -21.72 10.74 -26.54
CA ALA A 45 -20.68 11.54 -25.90
C ALA A 45 -20.94 11.98 -24.45
N ASN A 46 -20.76 11.05 -23.49
CA ASN A 46 -19.89 11.37 -22.34
C ASN A 46 -19.34 10.14 -21.57
N ARG A 47 -18.88 9.09 -22.27
CA ARG A 47 -17.90 8.15 -21.69
C ARG A 47 -16.49 8.65 -21.98
N THR A 48 -16.20 9.85 -21.52
CA THR A 48 -14.83 10.32 -21.39
C THR A 48 -14.48 10.07 -19.94
N THR A 49 -13.78 8.95 -19.72
CA THR A 49 -12.92 8.67 -18.59
C THR A 49 -12.72 9.85 -17.65
N GLU A 50 -13.54 9.95 -16.60
CA GLU A 50 -13.15 10.65 -15.38
C GLU A 50 -12.06 9.79 -14.73
N ARG A 51 -10.86 9.87 -15.31
CA ARG A 51 -9.62 9.66 -14.56
C ARG A 51 -9.60 10.85 -13.60
N ASN A 52 -10.32 10.69 -12.49
CA ASN A 52 -10.30 11.60 -11.36
C ASN A 52 -8.84 11.68 -10.94
N LYS A 53 -8.17 12.71 -11.44
CA LYS A 53 -6.80 13.05 -11.10
C LYS A 53 -6.92 13.53 -9.66
N SER A 54 -6.78 12.60 -8.71
CA SER A 54 -6.85 12.94 -7.29
C SER A 54 -5.81 14.03 -7.07
N THR A 55 -6.30 15.22 -6.74
CA THR A 55 -5.49 16.20 -6.04
C THR A 55 -5.02 15.47 -4.78
N GLY A 56 -3.70 15.30 -4.62
CA GLY A 56 -3.04 14.37 -3.69
C GLY A 56 -3.27 14.61 -2.19
N THR A 57 -4.43 15.12 -1.79
CA THR A 57 -4.83 15.42 -0.42
C THR A 57 -5.96 14.53 0.10
N HIS A 58 -6.60 13.70 -0.74
CA HIS A 58 -7.63 12.77 -0.25
C HIS A 58 -7.37 11.34 -0.72
N LEU A 59 -7.06 10.46 0.24
CA LEU A 59 -6.98 9.03 0.03
C LEU A 59 -8.35 8.49 -0.40
N THR A 60 -8.36 7.53 -1.33
CA THR A 60 -9.56 6.76 -1.63
C THR A 60 -9.93 5.86 -0.44
N PRO A 61 -11.20 5.43 -0.30
CA PRO A 61 -11.58 4.48 0.75
C PRO A 61 -10.76 3.18 0.73
N ALA A 62 -10.42 2.69 -0.46
CA ALA A 62 -9.57 1.51 -0.63
C ALA A 62 -8.13 1.75 -0.12
N GLN A 63 -7.54 2.91 -0.44
CA GLN A 63 -6.22 3.28 0.08
C GLN A 63 -6.23 3.44 1.60
N GLN A 64 -7.28 4.05 2.15
CA GLN A 64 -7.42 4.17 3.60
C GLN A 64 -7.58 2.82 4.29
N GLN A 65 -8.32 1.89 3.68
CA GLN A 65 -8.42 0.52 4.16
C GLN A 65 -7.06 -0.20 4.12
N ASN A 66 -6.29 -0.04 3.04
CA ASN A 66 -4.96 -0.67 2.93
C ASN A 66 -3.99 -0.12 3.98
N ILE A 67 -4.04 1.19 4.27
CA ILE A 67 -3.31 1.82 5.37
C ILE A 67 -3.70 1.24 6.74
N GLN A 68 -5.00 1.04 6.99
CA GLN A 68 -5.48 0.46 8.25
C GLN A 68 -5.02 -1.00 8.42
N LYS A 69 -5.03 -1.79 7.33
CA LYS A 69 -4.53 -3.16 7.37
C LYS A 69 -3.02 -3.20 7.65
N LEU A 70 -2.24 -2.34 7.00
CA LEU A 70 -0.81 -2.24 7.28
C LEU A 70 -0.53 -1.90 8.75
N GLN A 71 -1.26 -0.94 9.32
CA GLN A 71 -1.13 -0.61 10.75
C GLN A 71 -1.45 -1.81 11.64
N ALA A 72 -2.47 -2.61 11.29
CA ALA A 72 -2.83 -3.80 12.04
C ALA A 72 -1.74 -4.88 11.95
N ASP A 73 -1.16 -5.09 10.76
CA ASP A 73 -0.07 -6.04 10.55
C ASP A 73 1.19 -5.63 11.33
N LEU A 74 1.55 -4.34 11.32
CA LEU A 74 2.64 -3.80 12.15
C LEU A 74 2.35 -3.94 13.65
N ALA A 75 1.09 -3.86 14.07
CA ALA A 75 0.71 -4.05 15.47
C ALA A 75 0.67 -5.53 15.89
N ALA A 76 0.50 -6.45 14.94
CA ALA A 76 0.48 -7.89 15.19
C ALA A 76 1.88 -8.46 15.48
N ILE A 77 2.94 -7.81 14.95
CA ILE A 77 4.32 -8.12 15.29
C ILE A 77 4.64 -7.48 16.64
N LYS A 78 4.90 -8.32 17.63
CA LYS A 78 5.18 -7.87 19.01
C LYS A 78 6.67 -7.87 19.26
N GLN A 79 7.13 -6.93 20.07
CA GLN A 79 8.50 -6.92 20.53
C GLN A 79 8.88 -8.25 21.20
N GLY A 80 10.05 -8.79 20.87
CA GLY A 80 10.55 -10.06 21.36
C GLY A 80 9.82 -11.29 20.84
N SER A 81 8.89 -11.15 19.87
CA SER A 81 8.23 -12.28 19.23
C SER A 81 9.03 -12.84 18.07
N GLN A 82 8.89 -14.13 17.81
CA GLN A 82 9.40 -14.72 16.57
C GLN A 82 8.51 -14.28 15.41
N VAL A 83 9.10 -13.62 14.42
CA VAL A 83 8.41 -13.23 13.19
C VAL A 83 8.14 -14.46 12.34
N THR A 84 6.88 -14.68 11.94
CA THR A 84 6.50 -15.81 11.08
C THR A 84 6.55 -15.47 9.60
N ALA A 85 6.62 -16.49 8.75
CA ALA A 85 6.57 -16.30 7.30
C ALA A 85 5.25 -15.67 6.84
N GLU A 86 4.15 -16.01 7.52
CA GLU A 86 2.82 -15.47 7.26
C GLU A 86 2.74 -13.97 7.59
N GLN A 87 3.38 -13.52 8.68
CA GLN A 87 3.45 -12.10 9.02
C GLN A 87 4.23 -11.31 7.98
N LYS A 88 5.38 -11.82 7.53
CA LYS A 88 6.17 -11.20 6.44
C LYS A 88 5.38 -11.13 5.14
N GLN A 89 4.65 -12.20 4.81
CA GLN A 89 3.85 -12.26 3.60
C GLN A 89 2.63 -11.31 3.66
N ALA A 90 1.97 -11.20 4.82
CA ALA A 90 0.88 -10.26 5.04
C ALA A 90 1.37 -8.81 4.88
N LEU A 91 2.49 -8.49 5.54
CA LEU A 91 3.12 -7.16 5.46
C LEU A 91 3.48 -6.78 4.02
N LYS A 92 4.08 -7.70 3.26
CA LYS A 92 4.34 -7.50 1.83
C LYS A 92 3.06 -7.22 1.05
N ASN A 93 2.02 -8.02 1.27
CA ASN A 93 0.78 -7.90 0.51
C ASN A 93 0.12 -6.54 0.75
N ASP A 94 0.12 -6.07 2.00
CA ASP A 94 -0.45 -4.78 2.37
C ASP A 94 0.40 -3.60 1.88
N LEU A 95 1.73 -3.69 1.96
CA LEU A 95 2.64 -2.72 1.32
C LEU A 95 2.35 -2.60 -0.17
N LEU A 96 2.26 -3.73 -0.87
CA LEU A 96 1.94 -3.79 -2.28
C LEU A 96 0.54 -3.23 -2.57
N ALA A 97 -0.45 -3.46 -1.71
CA ALA A 97 -1.81 -2.95 -1.86
C ALA A 97 -1.88 -1.42 -1.72
N MET A 98 -0.95 -0.79 -1.02
CA MET A 98 -0.88 0.68 -0.93
C MET A 98 -0.40 1.35 -2.22
N ALA A 99 0.39 0.65 -3.04
CA ALA A 99 0.88 1.17 -4.31
C ALA A 99 -0.23 1.16 -5.37
N ASP A 100 -0.54 2.35 -5.90
CA ASP A 100 -1.57 2.55 -6.92
C ASP A 100 -0.97 2.79 -8.31
N GLY A 101 -1.72 2.44 -9.34
CA GLY A 101 -1.43 2.75 -10.73
C GLY A 101 -0.31 1.91 -11.37
N ALA A 102 0.10 2.34 -12.56
CA ALA A 102 1.04 1.63 -13.42
C ALA A 102 2.51 1.71 -12.95
N THR A 103 2.79 2.50 -11.92
CA THR A 103 4.13 2.78 -11.39
C THR A 103 4.43 2.02 -10.11
N ARG A 104 3.72 0.91 -9.91
CA ARG A 104 3.82 0.06 -8.73
C ARG A 104 5.24 -0.51 -8.61
N PRO A 105 5.79 -0.60 -7.38
CA PRO A 105 7.13 -1.13 -7.22
C PRO A 105 7.25 -2.63 -7.51
N ASP A 106 8.46 -3.06 -7.85
CA ASP A 106 8.80 -4.48 -8.00
C ASP A 106 8.50 -5.29 -6.73
N GLN A 107 7.96 -6.50 -6.91
CA GLN A 107 7.52 -7.34 -5.79
C GLN A 107 8.67 -7.88 -4.94
N ALA A 108 9.87 -8.06 -5.50
CA ALA A 108 11.04 -8.52 -4.77
C ALA A 108 11.59 -7.41 -3.87
N LEU A 109 11.64 -6.17 -4.36
CA LEU A 109 12.02 -5.02 -3.53
C LEU A 109 11.07 -4.85 -2.34
N VAL A 110 9.76 -4.97 -2.57
CA VAL A 110 8.78 -4.89 -1.48
C VAL A 110 8.86 -6.09 -0.53
N GLN A 111 9.25 -7.28 -1.02
CA GLN A 111 9.50 -8.44 -0.16
C GLN A 111 10.70 -8.22 0.77
N GLN A 112 11.78 -7.62 0.28
CA GLN A 112 12.95 -7.29 1.09
C GLN A 112 12.56 -6.33 2.21
N LEU A 113 11.91 -5.22 1.86
CA LEU A 113 11.40 -4.28 2.85
C LEU A 113 10.48 -4.94 3.88
N ALA A 114 9.55 -5.81 3.44
CA ALA A 114 8.64 -6.50 4.35
C ALA A 114 9.38 -7.43 5.32
N ASN A 115 10.43 -8.11 4.85
CA ASN A 115 11.23 -8.96 5.73
C ASN A 115 11.97 -8.13 6.78
N ASP A 116 12.67 -7.09 6.33
CA ASP A 116 13.55 -6.29 7.19
C ASP A 116 12.73 -5.44 8.17
N LEU A 117 11.60 -4.89 7.71
CA LEU A 117 10.65 -4.19 8.58
C LEU A 117 10.06 -5.15 9.62
N ALA A 118 9.67 -6.37 9.25
CA ALA A 118 9.08 -7.30 10.20
C ALA A 118 10.08 -7.70 11.31
N GLU A 119 11.34 -7.95 10.96
CA GLU A 119 12.41 -8.22 11.95
C GLU A 119 12.64 -6.98 12.85
N ALA A 120 12.73 -5.79 12.27
CA ALA A 120 12.90 -4.55 13.04
C ALA A 120 11.73 -4.30 14.01
N MET A 121 10.50 -4.64 13.62
CA MET A 121 9.32 -4.52 14.49
C MET A 121 9.34 -5.53 15.66
N ALA A 122 10.05 -6.65 15.53
CA ALA A 122 10.25 -7.59 16.63
C ALA A 122 11.34 -7.11 17.61
N ASP A 123 12.30 -6.30 17.15
CA ASP A 123 13.33 -5.72 18.01
C ASP A 123 12.87 -4.42 18.71
N GLY A 124 12.18 -3.56 17.97
CA GLY A 124 11.71 -2.25 18.43
C GLY A 124 10.34 -2.27 19.11
N SER A 125 9.99 -1.15 19.75
CA SER A 125 8.67 -0.92 20.34
C SER A 125 8.09 0.40 19.83
N LEU A 126 7.25 0.32 18.79
CA LEU A 126 6.52 1.47 18.26
C LEU A 126 5.18 1.64 18.96
N ASP A 127 4.87 2.85 19.39
CA ASP A 127 3.52 3.21 19.83
C ASP A 127 2.54 3.34 18.64
N ASN A 128 1.24 3.52 18.93
CA ASN A 128 0.22 3.60 17.88
C ASN A 128 0.37 4.82 16.98
N LYS A 129 0.88 5.94 17.51
CA LYS A 129 1.11 7.18 16.76
C LYS A 129 2.29 7.01 15.82
N GLU A 130 3.39 6.42 16.31
CA GLU A 130 4.58 6.07 15.53
C GLU A 130 4.23 5.08 14.41
N LYS A 131 3.47 4.02 14.69
CA LYS A 131 2.97 3.09 13.66
C LYS A 131 2.14 3.80 12.60
N ALA A 132 1.30 4.75 13.02
CA ALA A 132 0.47 5.51 12.09
C ALA A 132 1.28 6.43 11.19
N GLN A 133 2.28 7.12 11.76
CA GLN A 133 3.18 7.98 11.00
C GLN A 133 4.05 7.15 10.03
N LEU A 134 4.68 6.08 10.52
CA LEU A 134 5.47 5.16 9.69
C LEU A 134 4.64 4.61 8.51
N THR A 135 3.39 4.23 8.75
CA THR A 135 2.50 3.77 7.67
C THR A 135 2.26 4.84 6.60
N ASN A 136 2.11 6.11 7.00
CA ASN A 136 1.94 7.21 6.05
C ASN A 136 3.22 7.43 5.23
N ASP A 137 4.38 7.34 5.87
CA ASP A 137 5.66 7.50 5.19
C ASP A 137 5.94 6.34 4.21
N LEU A 138 5.60 5.11 4.60
CA LEU A 138 5.62 3.95 3.71
C LEU A 138 4.68 4.14 2.51
N TYR A 139 3.47 4.66 2.73
CA TYR A 139 2.54 4.98 1.64
C TYR A 139 3.16 5.96 0.63
N LYS A 140 3.83 7.02 1.10
CA LYS A 140 4.51 7.99 0.21
C LYS A 140 5.63 7.35 -0.58
N VAL A 141 6.44 6.47 0.03
CA VAL A 141 7.52 5.75 -0.67
C VAL A 141 6.95 4.82 -1.75
N MET A 142 5.93 4.03 -1.40
CA MET A 142 5.27 3.09 -2.33
C MET A 142 4.60 3.79 -3.52
N ASN A 143 4.20 5.05 -3.36
CA ASN A 143 3.57 5.88 -4.40
C ASN A 143 4.48 7.00 -4.91
N SER A 144 5.78 6.88 -4.67
CA SER A 144 6.78 7.92 -4.92
C SER A 144 6.74 8.45 -6.35
N ALA A 145 6.45 7.61 -7.35
CA ALA A 145 6.32 8.00 -8.75
C ALA A 145 5.53 9.30 -8.97
N ASN A 146 4.44 9.48 -8.22
CA ASN A 146 3.52 10.62 -8.35
C ASN A 146 3.68 11.68 -7.23
N ILE A 147 4.65 11.51 -6.32
CA ILE A 147 4.89 12.39 -5.18
C ILE A 147 6.19 13.19 -5.42
N PRO A 148 6.28 14.47 -5.01
CA PRO A 148 7.52 15.24 -5.09
C PRO A 148 8.69 14.54 -4.41
N VAL A 149 9.89 14.61 -5.01
CA VAL A 149 11.08 13.92 -4.50
C VAL A 149 11.41 14.33 -3.06
N GLU A 150 11.23 15.61 -2.73
CA GLU A 150 11.50 16.09 -1.36
C GLU A 150 10.53 15.53 -0.32
N GLU A 151 9.26 15.32 -0.69
CA GLU A 151 8.29 14.68 0.21
C GLU A 151 8.62 13.20 0.43
N VAL A 152 9.12 12.52 -0.60
CA VAL A 152 9.59 11.12 -0.48
C VAL A 152 10.86 11.05 0.37
N ASN A 153 11.81 11.96 0.17
CA ASN A 153 13.02 12.04 0.99
C ASN A 153 12.69 12.30 2.46
N GLN A 154 11.75 13.22 2.72
CA GLN A 154 11.28 13.48 4.07
C GLN A 154 10.61 12.24 4.68
N ALA A 155 9.77 11.53 3.92
CA ALA A 155 9.15 10.29 4.40
C ALA A 155 10.20 9.23 4.79
N ILE A 156 11.27 9.09 4.01
CA ILE A 156 12.37 8.17 4.33
C ILE A 156 13.09 8.62 5.60
N ALA A 157 13.36 9.91 5.75
CA ALA A 157 13.99 10.46 6.95
C ALA A 157 13.12 10.25 8.20
N ASP A 158 11.82 10.57 8.11
CA ASP A 158 10.85 10.39 9.19
C ASP A 158 10.77 8.91 9.62
N ALA A 159 10.73 7.98 8.65
CA ALA A 159 10.76 6.55 8.93
C ALA A 159 12.04 6.12 9.67
N GLN A 160 13.21 6.65 9.28
CA GLN A 160 14.46 6.38 9.98
C GLN A 160 14.44 6.90 11.42
N GLU A 161 13.91 8.11 11.64
CA GLU A 161 13.79 8.71 12.97
C GLU A 161 12.86 7.91 13.87
N ILE A 162 11.69 7.51 13.36
CA ILE A 162 10.73 6.67 14.09
C ILE A 162 11.37 5.36 14.51
N LEU A 163 11.95 4.60 13.56
CA LEU A 163 12.54 3.31 13.87
C LEU A 163 13.70 3.45 14.88
N THR A 164 14.51 4.50 14.76
CA THR A 164 15.58 4.80 15.73
C THR A 164 15.03 5.09 17.11
N ALA A 165 13.99 5.95 17.21
CA ALA A 165 13.36 6.31 18.47
C ALA A 165 12.71 5.11 19.17
N SER A 166 12.20 4.15 18.39
CA SER A 166 11.59 2.93 18.89
C SER A 166 12.60 1.83 19.29
N GLY A 167 13.90 2.12 19.22
CA GLY A 167 14.95 1.22 19.69
C GLY A 167 15.41 0.16 18.68
N VAL A 168 15.02 0.28 17.41
CA VAL A 168 15.54 -0.58 16.33
C VAL A 168 17.05 -0.33 16.18
N SER A 169 17.80 -1.39 15.86
CA SER A 169 19.24 -1.27 15.72
C SER A 169 19.61 -0.33 14.57
N LYS A 170 20.73 0.40 14.72
CA LYS A 170 21.22 1.30 13.66
C LYS A 170 21.45 0.58 12.33
N SER A 171 21.86 -0.68 12.37
CA SER A 171 22.08 -1.50 11.17
C SER A 171 20.78 -1.77 10.44
N ASP A 172 19.73 -2.13 11.18
CA ASP A 172 18.42 -2.45 10.58
C ASP A 172 17.74 -1.18 10.07
N VAL A 173 17.84 -0.06 10.80
CA VAL A 173 17.38 1.25 10.31
C VAL A 173 18.06 1.63 8.99
N GLN A 174 19.36 1.39 8.86
CA GLN A 174 20.10 1.67 7.62
C GLN A 174 19.67 0.75 6.47
N THR A 175 19.43 -0.52 6.78
CA THR A 175 18.97 -1.52 5.80
C THR A 175 17.58 -1.14 5.27
N ILE A 176 16.63 -0.87 6.16
CA ILE A 176 15.28 -0.42 5.79
C ILE A 176 15.33 0.89 5.00
N ALA A 177 16.16 1.86 5.39
CA ALA A 177 16.31 3.09 4.63
C ALA A 177 16.85 2.87 3.21
N ALA A 178 17.72 1.88 3.01
CA ALA A 178 18.22 1.50 1.69
C ALA A 178 17.11 0.88 0.84
N ASP A 179 16.29 0.00 1.41
CA ASP A 179 15.14 -0.60 0.73
C ASP A 179 14.12 0.45 0.30
N LEU A 180 13.78 1.40 1.18
CA LEU A 180 12.86 2.49 0.87
C LEU A 180 13.37 3.35 -0.30
N LYS A 181 14.68 3.65 -0.33
CA LYS A 181 15.30 4.39 -1.44
C LYS A 181 15.29 3.60 -2.75
N ALA A 182 15.52 2.29 -2.70
CA ALA A 182 15.48 1.42 -3.86
C ALA A 182 14.07 1.37 -4.45
N ILE A 183 13.05 1.17 -3.61
CA ILE A 183 11.64 1.20 -3.99
C ILE A 183 11.26 2.56 -4.59
N ALA A 184 11.64 3.67 -3.95
CA ALA A 184 11.33 5.00 -4.46
C ALA A 184 11.94 5.26 -5.84
N THR A 185 13.19 4.83 -6.04
CA THR A 185 13.90 4.96 -7.31
C THR A 185 13.24 4.13 -8.40
N GLU A 186 12.89 2.89 -8.09
CA GLU A 186 12.29 1.97 -9.06
C GLU A 186 10.87 2.40 -9.45
N ALA A 187 10.04 2.83 -8.50
CA ALA A 187 8.70 3.34 -8.78
C ALA A 187 8.73 4.59 -9.67
N LYS A 188 9.71 5.49 -9.45
CA LYS A 188 9.97 6.64 -10.34
C LYS A 188 10.37 6.21 -11.75
N ASN A 189 11.19 5.17 -11.87
CA ASN A 189 11.61 4.63 -13.18
C ASN A 189 10.45 3.92 -13.92
N ASN A 190 9.48 3.39 -13.19
CA ASN A 190 8.26 2.79 -13.75
C ASN A 190 7.27 3.84 -14.26
N ALA A 191 7.46 5.12 -13.96
CA ALA A 191 6.68 6.19 -14.55
C ALA A 191 6.82 6.15 -16.08
N PRO A 192 5.70 6.19 -16.84
CA PRO A 192 5.77 6.18 -18.29
C PRO A 192 6.64 7.35 -18.75
N ASN A 193 7.82 7.03 -19.31
CA ASN A 193 8.77 7.97 -19.89
C ASN A 193 8.05 8.88 -20.87
N SER A 194 7.57 10.02 -20.39
CA SER A 194 6.80 10.97 -21.20
C SER A 194 7.71 11.76 -22.17
N GLY A 195 9.00 11.42 -22.27
CA GLY A 195 9.98 12.14 -23.10
C GLY A 195 10.96 11.28 -23.93
N ALA A 196 11.06 9.96 -23.75
CA ALA A 196 12.14 9.19 -24.38
C ALA A 196 11.83 8.62 -25.79
N LYS A 197 10.60 8.75 -26.32
CA LYS A 197 10.21 8.16 -27.62
C LYS A 197 9.78 9.15 -28.71
N ALA A 198 10.00 10.45 -28.55
CA ALA A 198 9.65 11.45 -29.59
C ALA A 198 10.84 11.95 -30.43
N ALA A 199 12.07 11.49 -30.18
CA ALA A 199 13.28 11.99 -30.88
C ALA A 199 13.74 11.15 -32.08
N GLY A 200 13.00 10.10 -32.48
CA GLY A 200 13.45 9.11 -33.47
C GLY A 200 12.86 9.22 -34.88
N PHE A 201 11.76 9.95 -35.10
CA PHE A 201 11.08 9.96 -36.40
C PHE A 201 11.35 11.24 -37.20
N LYS A 202 12.64 11.58 -37.41
CA LYS A 202 13.01 12.51 -38.48
C LYS A 202 13.23 11.69 -39.75
N GLY A 203 12.11 11.33 -40.38
CA GLY A 203 12.06 10.58 -41.63
C GLY A 203 12.94 11.23 -42.69
N LYS A 204 13.95 10.50 -43.15
CA LYS A 204 14.69 10.80 -44.37
C LYS A 204 13.80 10.46 -45.57
N PHE A 205 12.88 11.36 -45.93
CA PHE A 205 12.27 11.33 -47.26
C PHE A 205 13.28 11.87 -48.27
N LYS A 206 14.10 10.96 -48.79
CA LYS A 206 14.91 11.21 -49.98
C LYS A 206 13.95 11.10 -51.17
N ARG A 207 13.51 12.23 -51.70
CA ARG A 207 12.86 12.31 -53.02
C ARG A 207 13.96 12.04 -54.05
N ASN A 208 13.81 10.96 -54.81
CA ASN A 208 14.58 10.76 -56.02
C ASN A 208 13.81 11.48 -57.13
N ASP A 209 14.46 12.47 -57.73
CA ASP A 209 14.08 13.03 -59.03
C ASP A 209 14.36 12.02 -60.15
#